data_AF-A0AAD7NGK2-F1
#
_entry.id   AF-A0AAD7NGK2-F1
#
_cell.length_a   1.000
_cell.length_b   1.000
_cell.length_c   1.000
_cell.angle_alpha   90.00
_cell.angle_beta   90.00
_cell.angle_gamma   90.00
#
_symmetry.space_group_name_H-M   'P 1'
#
loop_
_entity.id
_entity.type
_entity.pdbx_description
1 polymer ?
#
loop_
_entity_poly.entity_id
_entity_poly.type
_entity_poly.pdbx_seq_one_letter_code
_entity_poly.pdbx_strand_id
1 'polypeptide(L)'
;MWGSCVLLSSLSRIYAHQIFRSTRNTRIERLWVEVGTQFARRWRGFFTRLGRLHSLDRKNPGHLWLLHHLFLATINEDCRDFQEEWNLHPISGRTTNDQSPADLRLLGQTTAGVYAVDPLEGVDPVAINRYYGVEGPPRRRGRHETGAGQGSDDEDSDAETDVEPDPEEELENQIEADQAQNIRHAPVKVARHHSPFEEAADEATFLELLVIVISQPDVVPEDYGVQPEEWSGDGYPETETIRTGTNGKELLVVLPRTEWFPRAIQWAQGLDLLNRVLYELENN
;
A
#
# COMPACT_ATOMS: atom_id res chain seq x y z
N MET A 1 -14.23 0.67 0.04
CA MET A 1 -13.82 -0.01 -1.22
C MET A 1 -12.31 0.14 -1.35
N TRP A 2 -11.55 -0.82 -0.83
CA TRP A 2 -10.09 -0.84 -0.93
C TRP A 2 -9.71 -1.83 -2.03
N GLY A 3 -9.53 -1.32 -3.24
CA GLY A 3 -8.98 -2.07 -4.37
C GLY A 3 -7.48 -1.83 -4.47
N SER A 4 -6.75 -2.92 -4.77
CA SER A 4 -5.35 -2.94 -5.25
C SER A 4 -4.23 -2.90 -4.20
N CYS A 5 -4.02 -4.06 -3.56
CA CYS A 5 -2.81 -4.38 -2.79
C CYS A 5 -1.56 -4.70 -3.65
N VAL A 6 -1.64 -4.61 -4.99
CA VAL A 6 -0.55 -5.02 -5.91
C VAL A 6 0.53 -3.95 -6.18
N LEU A 7 0.54 -2.86 -5.41
CA LEU A 7 1.49 -1.75 -5.61
C LEU A 7 2.57 -1.61 -4.52
N LEU A 8 2.78 -2.60 -3.65
CA LEU A 8 3.69 -2.49 -2.50
C LEU A 8 5.18 -2.29 -2.84
N SER A 9 5.60 -2.49 -4.10
CA SER A 9 6.98 -2.20 -4.53
C SER A 9 7.18 -0.84 -5.21
N SER A 10 6.11 -0.24 -5.75
CA SER A 10 6.15 1.10 -6.37
C SER A 10 5.70 2.20 -5.39
N LEU A 11 4.76 1.90 -4.48
CA LEU A 11 4.27 2.84 -3.47
C LEU A 11 5.33 3.22 -2.43
N SER A 12 6.20 2.27 -2.05
CA SER A 12 7.30 2.56 -1.11
C SER A 12 8.33 3.55 -1.66
N ARG A 13 8.46 3.69 -2.99
CA ARG A 13 9.45 4.58 -3.63
C ARG A 13 8.93 5.99 -3.87
N ILE A 14 7.63 6.15 -4.02
CA ILE A 14 7.03 7.41 -4.46
C ILE A 14 6.51 8.23 -3.28
N TYR A 15 5.92 7.56 -2.28
CA TYR A 15 5.44 8.25 -1.08
C TYR A 15 6.60 8.76 -0.22
N ALA A 16 7.75 8.08 -0.22
CA ALA A 16 8.85 8.32 0.73
C ALA A 16 9.70 9.57 0.47
N HIS A 17 9.64 10.19 -0.71
CA HIS A 17 10.62 11.24 -1.07
C HIS A 17 10.02 12.65 -1.21
N GLN A 18 8.69 12.77 -1.28
CA GLN A 18 8.00 14.02 -1.63
C GLN A 18 7.05 14.53 -0.53
N ILE A 19 6.67 13.72 0.46
CA ILE A 19 5.86 14.15 1.65
C ILE A 19 6.78 14.40 2.88
N PHE A 20 8.09 14.24 2.74
CA PHE A 20 9.03 13.96 3.84
C PHE A 20 9.92 15.17 4.23
N ARG A 21 9.40 16.40 4.16
CA ARG A 21 10.06 17.60 4.75
C ARG A 21 9.32 18.16 5.96
N SER A 22 8.47 17.36 6.59
CA SER A 22 7.82 17.73 7.83
C SER A 22 8.26 16.79 8.94
N THR A 23 8.81 17.34 10.02
CA THR A 23 9.01 16.64 11.32
C THR A 23 7.73 16.03 11.88
N ARG A 24 6.57 16.35 11.27
CA ARG A 24 5.23 15.86 11.61
C ARG A 24 4.87 14.51 10.96
N ASN A 25 5.58 14.07 9.91
CA ASN A 25 5.26 12.81 9.21
C ASN A 25 5.93 11.56 9.82
N THR A 26 6.88 11.74 10.74
CA THR A 26 7.72 10.68 11.32
C THR A 26 6.92 9.48 11.88
N ARG A 27 5.69 9.70 12.35
CA ARG A 27 4.83 8.62 12.86
C ARG A 27 4.29 7.72 11.75
N ILE A 28 3.83 8.30 10.64
CA ILE A 28 3.34 7.56 9.48
C ILE A 28 4.51 6.80 8.83
N GLU A 29 5.71 7.38 8.81
CA GLU A 29 6.92 6.72 8.30
C GLU A 29 7.28 5.47 9.12
N ARG A 30 7.27 5.59 10.45
CA ARG A 30 7.49 4.45 11.35
C ARG A 30 6.41 3.38 11.16
N LEU A 31 5.15 3.80 11.05
CA LEU A 31 4.04 2.89 10.76
C LEU A 31 4.30 2.09 9.48
N TRP A 32 4.73 2.73 8.38
CA TRP A 32 5.04 2.03 7.14
C TRP A 32 6.22 1.07 7.26
N VAL A 33 7.21 1.39 8.09
CA VAL A 33 8.32 0.47 8.40
C VAL A 33 7.80 -0.77 9.12
N GLU A 34 6.87 -0.61 10.07
CA GLU A 34 6.24 -1.70 10.81
C GLU A 34 5.37 -2.57 9.90
N VAL A 35 4.47 -1.99 9.12
CA VAL A 35 3.69 -2.69 8.07
C VAL A 35 4.62 -3.52 7.17
N GLY A 36 5.71 -2.89 6.72
CA GLY A 36 6.73 -3.53 5.90
C GLY A 36 7.34 -4.75 6.59
N THR A 37 7.74 -4.59 7.85
CA THR A 37 8.48 -5.60 8.61
C THR A 37 7.59 -6.75 9.07
N GLN A 38 6.34 -6.48 9.41
CA GLN A 38 5.44 -7.45 10.04
C GLN A 38 4.82 -8.44 9.05
N PHE A 39 4.43 -8.02 7.84
CA PHE A 39 3.87 -8.96 6.85
C PHE A 39 4.23 -8.65 5.40
N ALA A 40 4.25 -7.37 5.00
CA ALA A 40 4.32 -7.01 3.58
C ALA A 40 5.61 -7.49 2.88
N ARG A 41 6.76 -7.52 3.58
CA ARG A 41 8.01 -8.07 3.03
C ARG A 41 7.92 -9.56 2.72
N ARG A 42 7.18 -10.35 3.52
CA ARG A 42 7.02 -11.79 3.28
C ARG A 42 6.21 -12.04 2.03
N TRP A 43 5.06 -11.37 1.87
CA TRP A 43 4.29 -11.42 0.63
C TRP A 43 5.09 -10.99 -0.60
N ARG A 44 5.88 -9.92 -0.47
CA ARG A 44 6.77 -9.48 -1.54
C ARG A 44 7.82 -10.53 -1.90
N GLY A 45 8.45 -11.15 -0.90
CA GLY A 45 9.38 -12.25 -1.09
C GLY A 45 8.69 -13.42 -1.79
N PHE A 46 7.50 -13.80 -1.34
CA PHE A 46 6.71 -14.87 -1.93
C PHE A 46 6.38 -14.62 -3.41
N PHE A 47 5.88 -13.44 -3.79
CA PHE A 47 5.62 -13.12 -5.20
C PHE A 47 6.89 -13.05 -6.05
N THR A 48 8.02 -12.63 -5.46
CA THR A 48 9.32 -12.67 -6.14
C THR A 48 9.71 -14.11 -6.42
N ARG A 49 9.50 -15.02 -5.46
CA ARG A 49 9.71 -16.46 -5.63
C ARG A 49 8.78 -17.07 -6.67
N LEU A 50 7.49 -16.73 -6.66
CA LEU A 50 6.53 -17.20 -7.67
C LEU A 50 7.00 -16.85 -9.10
N GLY A 51 7.53 -15.64 -9.29
CA GLY A 51 8.05 -15.23 -10.61
C GLY A 51 9.33 -15.94 -11.02
N ARG A 52 10.14 -16.38 -10.05
CA ARG A 52 11.42 -17.05 -10.30
C ARG A 52 11.28 -18.55 -10.50
N LEU A 53 10.38 -19.20 -9.75
CA LEU A 53 10.27 -20.66 -9.68
C LEU A 53 8.98 -21.23 -10.26
N HIS A 54 7.89 -20.45 -10.24
CA HIS A 54 6.53 -20.96 -10.44
C HIS A 54 5.81 -20.26 -11.61
N SER A 55 6.57 -19.80 -12.60
CA SER A 55 6.04 -19.27 -13.87
C SER A 55 5.10 -18.05 -13.75
N LEU A 56 5.15 -17.30 -12.64
CA LEU A 56 4.37 -16.07 -12.52
C LEU A 56 4.93 -14.97 -13.43
N ASP A 57 4.25 -14.70 -14.55
CA ASP A 57 4.44 -13.47 -15.31
C ASP A 57 3.61 -12.29 -14.74
N ARG A 58 4.31 -11.33 -14.14
CA ARG A 58 3.76 -10.06 -13.65
C ARG A 58 3.16 -9.14 -14.72
N LYS A 59 3.43 -9.40 -16.01
CA LYS A 59 2.86 -8.64 -17.13
C LYS A 59 1.57 -9.27 -17.64
N ASN A 60 1.32 -10.53 -17.32
CA ASN A 60 0.11 -11.23 -17.73
C ASN A 60 -1.06 -10.81 -16.82
N PRO A 61 -2.11 -10.17 -17.37
CA PRO A 61 -3.26 -9.71 -16.59
C PRO A 61 -4.06 -10.88 -15.97
N GLY A 62 -4.13 -12.04 -16.65
CA GLY A 62 -4.79 -13.24 -16.13
C GLY A 62 -4.05 -13.83 -14.92
N HIS A 63 -2.71 -13.78 -14.93
CA HIS A 63 -1.92 -14.18 -13.77
C HIS A 63 -2.16 -13.26 -12.56
N LEU A 64 -2.25 -11.94 -12.80
CA LEU A 64 -2.55 -10.98 -11.74
C LEU A 64 -3.96 -11.14 -11.19
N TRP A 65 -4.93 -11.42 -12.06
CA TRP A 65 -6.30 -11.73 -11.69
C TRP A 65 -6.37 -12.99 -10.81
N LEU A 66 -5.70 -14.07 -11.20
CA LEU A 66 -5.64 -15.31 -10.40
C LEU A 66 -4.95 -15.07 -9.06
N LEU A 67 -3.85 -14.32 -9.04
CA LEU A 67 -3.13 -13.97 -7.82
C LEU A 67 -4.01 -13.18 -6.85
N HIS A 68 -4.83 -12.26 -7.36
CA HIS A 68 -5.82 -11.57 -6.55
C HIS A 68 -6.85 -12.53 -5.96
N HIS A 69 -7.44 -13.42 -6.77
CA HIS A 69 -8.43 -14.37 -6.27
C HIS A 69 -7.89 -15.30 -5.19
N LEU A 70 -6.67 -15.80 -5.36
CA LEU A 70 -6.06 -16.74 -4.42
C LEU A 70 -5.63 -16.08 -3.11
N PHE A 71 -5.01 -14.90 -3.18
CA PHE A 71 -4.26 -14.37 -2.03
C PHE A 71 -4.75 -13.03 -1.51
N LEU A 72 -5.59 -12.28 -2.24
CA LEU A 72 -6.02 -10.95 -1.78
C LEU A 72 -6.83 -11.03 -0.47
N ALA A 73 -7.65 -12.07 -0.31
CA ALA A 73 -8.40 -12.29 0.92
C ALA A 73 -7.45 -12.46 2.12
N THR A 74 -6.44 -13.32 2.00
CA THR A 74 -5.45 -13.59 3.06
C THR A 74 -4.54 -12.37 3.32
N ILE A 75 -4.17 -11.62 2.29
CA ILE A 75 -3.42 -10.37 2.47
C ILE A 75 -4.27 -9.35 3.25
N ASN A 76 -5.56 -9.28 2.96
CA ASN A 76 -6.48 -8.40 3.68
C ASN A 76 -6.71 -8.87 5.13
N GLU A 77 -6.60 -10.17 5.40
CA GLU A 77 -6.58 -10.72 6.77
C GLU A 77 -5.33 -10.25 7.51
N ASP A 78 -4.13 -10.44 6.95
CA ASP A 78 -2.89 -9.96 7.55
C ASP A 78 -2.93 -8.44 7.81
N CYS A 79 -3.55 -7.66 6.92
CA CYS A 79 -3.76 -6.23 7.11
C CYS A 79 -4.69 -5.91 8.30
N ARG A 80 -5.74 -6.71 8.50
CA ARG A 80 -6.67 -6.55 9.63
C ARG A 80 -5.99 -6.95 10.94
N ASP A 81 -5.29 -8.07 10.96
CA ASP A 81 -4.55 -8.55 12.12
C ASP A 81 -3.51 -7.51 12.57
N PHE A 82 -2.76 -6.96 11.60
CA PHE A 82 -1.85 -5.84 11.86
C PHE A 82 -2.58 -4.63 12.43
N GLN A 83 -3.74 -4.26 11.88
CA GLN A 83 -4.50 -3.11 12.34
C GLN A 83 -4.97 -3.31 13.79
N GLU A 84 -5.48 -4.49 14.13
CA GLU A 84 -5.93 -4.84 15.47
C GLU A 84 -4.78 -4.79 16.49
N GLU A 85 -3.65 -5.41 16.17
CA GLU A 85 -2.45 -5.38 17.01
C GLU A 85 -1.92 -3.96 17.18
N TRP A 86 -1.81 -3.22 16.08
CA TRP A 86 -1.31 -1.85 16.09
C TRP A 86 -2.21 -0.92 16.90
N ASN A 87 -3.52 -1.08 16.83
CA ASN A 87 -4.47 -0.27 17.60
C ASN A 87 -4.32 -0.45 19.12
N LEU A 88 -3.80 -1.61 19.55
CA LEU A 88 -3.51 -1.92 20.95
C LEU A 88 -2.05 -1.64 21.33
N HIS A 89 -1.19 -1.29 20.36
CA HIS A 89 0.23 -1.08 20.60
C HIS A 89 0.48 0.24 21.36
N PRO A 90 1.17 0.21 22.51
CA PRO A 90 1.53 1.41 23.26
C PRO A 90 2.42 2.35 22.44
N ILE A 91 2.02 3.61 22.25
CA ILE A 91 2.87 4.59 21.58
C ILE A 91 3.77 5.25 22.61
N SER A 92 5.06 4.91 22.58
CA SER A 92 6.05 5.55 23.45
C SER A 92 6.22 7.04 23.12
N GLY A 93 6.13 7.87 24.16
CA GLY A 93 6.35 9.30 24.04
C GLY A 93 5.79 10.11 25.20
N ARG A 94 6.46 11.22 25.54
CA ARG A 94 6.08 12.11 26.64
C ARG A 94 4.69 12.74 26.48
N THR A 95 4.17 12.79 25.25
CA THR A 95 2.84 13.31 24.92
C THR A 95 1.77 12.23 24.91
N THR A 96 2.14 10.98 24.60
CA THR A 96 1.20 9.85 24.49
C THR A 96 1.12 9.02 25.77
N ASN A 97 2.05 9.20 26.72
CA ASN A 97 2.05 8.51 28.03
C ASN A 97 1.88 6.98 27.93
N ASP A 98 2.52 6.37 26.93
CA ASP A 98 2.43 4.93 26.64
C ASP A 98 1.00 4.41 26.43
N GLN A 99 0.08 5.29 26.03
CA GLN A 99 -1.29 4.92 25.66
C GLN A 99 -1.32 4.33 24.25
N SER A 100 -2.18 3.33 24.04
CA SER A 100 -2.41 2.77 22.71
C SER A 100 -3.24 3.73 21.84
N PRO A 101 -3.22 3.60 20.50
CA PRO A 101 -4.14 4.31 19.62
C PRO A 101 -5.61 4.17 20.05
N ALA A 102 -6.01 2.97 20.49
CA ALA A 102 -7.34 2.72 20.99
C ALA A 102 -7.65 3.52 22.26
N ASP A 103 -6.72 3.58 23.22
CA ASP A 103 -6.87 4.37 24.45
C ASP A 103 -6.96 5.87 24.14
N LEU A 104 -6.09 6.37 23.27
CA LEU A 104 -6.09 7.77 22.84
C LEU A 104 -7.42 8.14 22.16
N ARG A 105 -7.94 7.24 21.32
CA ARG A 105 -9.25 7.43 20.68
C ARG A 105 -10.38 7.47 21.71
N LEU A 106 -10.39 6.53 22.65
CA LEU A 106 -11.41 6.47 23.71
C LEU A 106 -11.37 7.71 24.61
N LEU A 107 -10.19 8.15 25.02
CA LEU A 107 -9.99 9.37 25.81
C LEU A 107 -10.42 10.62 25.03
N GLY A 108 -10.08 10.68 23.74
CA GLY A 108 -10.54 11.73 22.84
C GLY A 108 -12.06 11.79 22.75
N GLN A 109 -12.72 10.64 22.55
CA GLN A 109 -14.19 10.56 22.52
C GLN A 109 -14.84 10.96 23.84
N THR A 110 -14.22 10.63 24.97
CA THR A 110 -14.74 10.99 26.30
C THR A 110 -14.57 12.49 26.59
N THR A 111 -13.47 13.09 26.11
CA THR A 111 -13.12 14.48 26.41
C THR A 111 -13.77 15.48 25.44
N ALA A 112 -13.81 15.13 24.15
CA ALA A 112 -14.29 15.99 23.07
C ALA A 112 -15.63 15.55 22.46
N GLY A 113 -16.20 14.43 22.92
CA GLY A 113 -17.42 13.84 22.38
C GLY A 113 -17.19 12.94 21.16
N VAL A 114 -18.25 12.25 20.73
CA VAL A 114 -18.24 11.42 19.53
C VAL A 114 -18.84 12.24 18.38
N TYR A 115 -18.06 12.42 17.30
CA TYR A 115 -18.58 12.94 16.04
C TYR A 115 -19.47 11.88 15.38
N ALA A 116 -20.76 11.87 15.72
CA ALA A 116 -21.74 10.94 15.16
C ALA A 116 -22.12 11.28 13.71
N VAL A 117 -21.94 12.56 13.33
CA VAL A 117 -22.05 13.10 11.97
C VAL A 117 -20.76 13.86 11.75
N ASP A 118 -20.10 13.66 10.62
CA ASP A 118 -18.92 14.47 10.30
C ASP A 118 -19.40 15.92 10.11
N PRO A 119 -19.03 16.87 10.99
CA PRO A 119 -19.48 18.26 10.90
C PRO A 119 -19.04 18.94 9.60
N LEU A 120 -18.09 18.32 8.88
CA LEU A 120 -17.52 18.77 7.63
C LEU A 120 -18.08 18.02 6.41
N GLU A 121 -19.08 17.15 6.60
CA GLU A 121 -19.74 16.45 5.50
C GLU A 121 -20.41 17.46 4.56
N GLY A 122 -19.93 17.56 3.32
CA GLY A 122 -20.41 18.52 2.32
C GLY A 122 -19.77 19.92 2.41
N VAL A 123 -18.80 20.13 3.31
CA VAL A 123 -18.00 21.36 3.33
C VAL A 123 -16.94 21.28 2.25
N ASP A 124 -16.84 22.34 1.46
CA ASP A 124 -15.88 22.41 0.36
C ASP A 124 -14.42 22.23 0.88
N PRO A 125 -13.61 21.36 0.25
CA PRO A 125 -12.23 21.11 0.67
C PRO A 125 -11.37 22.37 0.81
N VAL A 126 -11.68 23.43 0.07
CA VAL A 126 -10.99 24.73 0.19
C VAL A 126 -11.29 25.39 1.52
N ALA A 127 -12.56 25.39 1.94
CA ALA A 127 -12.95 25.96 3.22
C ALA A 127 -12.29 25.18 4.38
N ILE A 128 -12.19 23.85 4.26
CA ILE A 128 -11.48 23.01 5.23
C ILE A 128 -10.00 23.40 5.29
N ASN A 129 -9.33 23.53 4.14
CA ASN A 129 -7.92 23.91 4.11
C ASN A 129 -7.68 25.36 4.60
N ARG A 130 -8.58 26.30 4.32
CA ARG A 130 -8.45 27.69 4.76
C ARG A 130 -8.50 27.85 6.28
N TYR A 131 -9.39 27.12 6.95
CA TYR A 131 -9.63 27.29 8.39
C TYR A 131 -8.96 26.21 9.26
N TYR A 132 -8.76 25.02 8.73
CA TYR A 132 -8.16 23.86 9.42
C TYR A 132 -6.92 23.31 8.73
N GLY A 133 -6.45 23.97 7.66
CA GLY A 133 -5.22 23.61 6.98
C GLY A 133 -4.02 23.63 7.91
N VAL A 134 -3.06 22.79 7.57
CA VAL A 134 -1.82 22.60 8.35
C VAL A 134 -0.79 23.68 8.05
N GLU A 135 -1.05 24.49 7.02
CA GLU A 135 -0.26 25.63 6.60
C GLU A 135 -0.85 26.88 7.26
N GLY A 136 -0.09 27.48 8.17
CA GLY A 136 -0.45 28.81 8.68
C GLY A 136 -0.42 29.86 7.56
N PRO A 137 -0.81 31.11 7.84
CA PRO A 137 -0.76 32.19 6.85
C PRO A 137 0.61 32.22 6.17
N PRO A 138 0.68 32.40 4.83
CA PRO A 138 1.94 32.38 4.10
C PRO A 138 2.86 33.46 4.66
N ARG A 139 3.88 33.04 5.42
CA ARG A 139 4.94 33.93 5.87
C ARG A 139 5.76 34.34 4.65
N ARG A 140 5.55 35.57 4.15
CA ARG A 140 6.43 36.20 3.16
C ARG A 140 7.82 36.32 3.78
N ARG A 141 8.71 35.40 3.41
CA ARG A 141 10.11 35.41 3.85
C ARG A 141 10.86 36.49 3.09
N GLY A 142 11.64 37.29 3.81
CA GLY A 142 12.60 38.20 3.19
C GLY A 142 13.65 37.39 2.40
N ARG A 143 14.26 38.01 1.38
CA ARG A 143 15.29 37.43 0.47
C ARG A 143 16.51 36.80 1.17
N HIS A 144 16.60 36.86 2.50
CA HIS A 144 17.75 36.47 3.31
C HIS A 144 17.41 35.52 4.48
N GLU A 145 16.17 35.07 4.62
CA GLU A 145 15.77 34.17 5.71
C GLU A 145 15.87 32.70 5.30
N THR A 146 16.86 31.99 5.84
CA THR A 146 16.94 30.53 5.72
C THR A 146 16.13 29.89 6.85
N GLY A 147 15.37 28.83 6.53
CA GLY A 147 14.39 28.19 7.42
C GLY A 147 14.99 27.37 8.57
N ALA A 148 16.04 27.87 9.22
CA ALA A 148 16.57 27.38 10.48
C ALA A 148 16.36 28.49 11.51
N GLY A 149 15.39 28.31 12.40
CA GLY A 149 14.85 29.36 13.28
C GLY A 149 15.90 30.30 13.87
N GLN A 150 15.78 31.57 13.50
CA GLN A 150 16.48 32.68 14.14
C GLN A 150 15.47 33.40 15.00
N GLY A 151 15.71 33.37 16.31
CA GLY A 151 14.87 34.03 17.30
C GLY A 151 15.23 35.50 17.49
N SER A 152 14.31 36.15 18.18
CA SER A 152 14.34 37.43 18.88
C SER A 152 14.25 38.73 18.07
N ASP A 153 13.15 39.41 18.36
CA ASP A 153 13.01 40.84 18.70
C ASP A 153 12.80 41.85 17.56
N ASP A 154 11.65 42.52 17.72
CA ASP A 154 11.26 43.87 17.33
C ASP A 154 11.26 44.25 15.84
N GLU A 155 10.07 44.57 15.30
CA GLU A 155 9.62 45.95 15.04
C GLU A 155 8.35 45.95 14.17
N ASP A 156 7.37 46.76 14.60
CA ASP A 156 6.18 47.17 13.85
C ASP A 156 6.56 47.72 12.46
N SER A 157 5.86 47.29 11.40
CA SER A 157 5.68 48.16 10.24
C SER A 157 4.36 47.87 9.55
N ASP A 158 3.43 48.81 9.74
CA ASP A 158 2.22 48.99 8.96
C ASP A 158 2.58 49.41 7.52
N ALA A 159 2.09 48.67 6.53
CA ALA A 159 1.93 49.17 5.17
C ALA A 159 0.84 48.37 4.45
N GLU A 160 -0.38 48.90 4.50
CA GLU A 160 -1.45 48.53 3.57
C GLU A 160 -1.12 48.98 2.15
N THR A 161 -1.33 48.10 1.17
CA THR A 161 -1.72 48.54 -0.17
C THR A 161 -2.52 47.42 -0.84
N ASP A 162 -3.84 47.61 -0.84
CA ASP A 162 -4.83 46.77 -1.50
C ASP A 162 -4.70 46.84 -3.03
N VAL A 163 -4.49 45.68 -3.64
CA VAL A 163 -5.13 45.28 -4.90
C VAL A 163 -5.50 43.81 -4.70
N GLU A 164 -6.71 43.55 -4.19
CA GLU A 164 -7.27 42.20 -4.07
C GLU A 164 -7.53 41.65 -5.48
N PRO A 165 -6.77 40.65 -5.96
CA PRO A 165 -7.15 39.89 -7.15
C PRO A 165 -8.33 38.97 -6.82
N ASP A 166 -9.05 38.53 -7.84
CA ASP A 166 -10.22 37.66 -7.69
C ASP A 166 -9.87 36.40 -6.85
N PRO A 167 -10.52 36.18 -5.68
CA PRO A 167 -10.17 35.10 -4.76
C PRO A 167 -10.37 33.71 -5.36
N GLU A 168 -11.17 33.57 -6.43
CA GLU A 168 -11.37 32.30 -7.14
C GLU A 168 -10.15 31.93 -8.02
N GLU A 169 -9.54 32.90 -8.71
CA GLU A 169 -8.34 32.67 -9.53
C GLU A 169 -7.08 32.45 -8.67
N GLU A 170 -6.94 33.16 -7.55
CA GLU A 170 -5.79 32.97 -6.65
C GLU A 170 -5.83 31.58 -5.98
N LEU A 171 -7.03 31.09 -5.69
CA LEU A 171 -7.29 29.80 -5.07
C LEU A 171 -7.03 28.62 -6.02
N GLU A 172 -7.52 28.67 -7.27
CA GLU A 172 -7.21 27.63 -8.26
C GLU A 172 -5.71 27.56 -8.53
N ASN A 173 -5.04 28.72 -8.65
CA ASN A 173 -3.60 28.78 -8.83
C ASN A 173 -2.82 28.31 -7.58
N GLN A 174 -3.34 28.54 -6.37
CA GLN A 174 -2.75 28.04 -5.12
C GLN A 174 -2.93 26.52 -4.98
N ILE A 175 -4.11 25.98 -5.27
CA ILE A 175 -4.36 24.53 -5.29
C ILE A 175 -3.51 23.87 -6.36
N GLU A 176 -3.44 24.42 -7.57
CA GLU A 176 -2.57 23.93 -8.62
C GLU A 176 -1.10 24.00 -8.21
N ALA A 177 -0.64 25.09 -7.58
CA ALA A 177 0.74 25.21 -7.11
C ALA A 177 1.10 24.21 -5.99
N ASP A 178 0.20 23.99 -5.04
CA ASP A 178 0.40 23.10 -3.88
C ASP A 178 0.23 21.63 -4.25
N GLN A 179 -0.75 21.31 -5.11
CA GLN A 179 -0.93 19.95 -5.63
C GLN A 179 0.15 19.62 -6.67
N ALA A 180 0.58 20.54 -7.52
CA ALA A 180 1.67 20.28 -8.48
C ALA A 180 3.01 20.03 -7.78
N GLN A 181 3.26 20.64 -6.61
CA GLN A 181 4.47 20.37 -5.83
C GLN A 181 4.46 19.02 -5.11
N ASN A 182 3.27 18.48 -4.80
CA ASN A 182 3.08 17.22 -4.09
C ASN A 182 2.78 16.02 -5.01
N ILE A 183 2.21 16.25 -6.19
CA ILE A 183 1.95 15.24 -7.24
C ILE A 183 3.10 15.28 -8.27
N ARG A 184 4.35 15.07 -7.83
CA ARG A 184 5.51 15.08 -8.74
C ARG A 184 5.70 13.80 -9.56
N HIS A 185 4.77 12.86 -9.48
CA HIS A 185 4.87 11.62 -10.23
C HIS A 185 3.61 11.43 -11.06
N ALA A 186 3.80 11.04 -12.32
CA ALA A 186 2.71 10.49 -13.10
C ALA A 186 2.00 9.40 -12.26
N PRO A 187 0.67 9.29 -12.34
CA PRO A 187 -0.07 8.21 -11.69
C PRO A 187 0.63 6.89 -11.96
N VAL A 188 0.91 6.13 -10.89
CA VAL A 188 1.53 4.82 -11.03
C VAL A 188 0.61 3.98 -11.88
N LYS A 189 1.09 3.51 -13.03
CA LYS A 189 0.32 2.63 -13.90
C LYS A 189 0.01 1.35 -13.13
N VAL A 190 -1.21 1.26 -12.60
CA VAL A 190 -1.70 0.07 -11.92
C VAL A 190 -1.82 -1.02 -12.97
N ALA A 191 -1.21 -2.17 -12.70
CA ALA A 191 -1.31 -3.31 -13.59
C ALA A 191 -2.80 -3.72 -13.69
N ARG A 192 -3.29 -3.86 -14.92
CA ARG A 192 -4.66 -4.29 -15.17
C ARG A 192 -4.77 -5.77 -14.83
N HIS A 193 -5.83 -6.13 -14.11
CA HIS A 193 -6.10 -7.49 -13.63
C HIS A 193 -7.49 -7.93 -14.15
N HIS A 194 -7.68 -7.86 -15.47
CA HIS A 194 -8.96 -8.27 -16.06
C HIS A 194 -9.14 -9.77 -15.96
N SER A 195 -10.40 -10.20 -15.82
CA SER A 195 -10.75 -11.60 -15.94
C SER A 195 -10.24 -12.13 -17.27
N PRO A 196 -9.57 -13.30 -17.29
CA PRO A 196 -9.11 -13.92 -18.53
C PRO A 196 -10.26 -14.56 -19.32
N PHE A 197 -11.47 -14.60 -18.77
CA PHE A 197 -12.66 -15.15 -19.40
C PHE A 197 -13.49 -14.05 -20.07
N GLU A 198 -14.01 -14.33 -21.28
CA GLU A 198 -14.92 -13.41 -21.96
C GLU A 198 -16.34 -13.50 -21.42
N GLU A 199 -16.79 -14.72 -21.09
CA GLU A 199 -18.11 -14.99 -20.55
C GLU A 199 -18.08 -15.20 -19.02
N ALA A 200 -19.07 -14.63 -18.33
CA ALA A 200 -19.21 -14.79 -16.89
C ALA A 200 -19.53 -16.24 -16.46
N ALA A 201 -20.09 -17.06 -17.36
CA ALA A 201 -20.39 -18.47 -17.10
C ALA A 201 -19.10 -19.31 -17.02
N ASP A 202 -18.13 -19.04 -17.90
CA ASP A 202 -16.83 -19.72 -17.90
C ASP A 202 -16.02 -19.34 -16.67
N GLU A 203 -16.05 -18.05 -16.28
CA GLU A 203 -15.42 -17.58 -15.04
C GLU A 203 -16.01 -18.30 -13.82
N ALA A 204 -17.34 -18.40 -13.71
CA ALA A 204 -17.99 -19.09 -12.61
C ALA A 204 -17.61 -20.58 -12.55
N THR A 205 -17.62 -21.25 -13.71
CA THR A 205 -17.22 -22.66 -13.82
C THR A 205 -15.76 -22.86 -13.41
N PHE A 206 -14.86 -22.00 -13.87
CA PHE A 206 -13.46 -22.01 -13.47
C PHE A 206 -13.32 -21.84 -11.95
N LEU A 207 -14.03 -20.89 -11.34
CA LEU A 207 -13.93 -20.64 -9.89
C LEU A 207 -14.45 -21.83 -9.07
N GLU A 208 -15.51 -22.51 -9.51
CA GLU A 208 -15.99 -23.74 -8.87
C GLU A 208 -14.95 -24.85 -8.94
N LEU A 209 -14.35 -25.07 -10.12
CA LEU A 209 -13.28 -26.05 -10.31
C LEU A 209 -12.03 -25.69 -9.50
N LEU A 210 -11.68 -24.41 -9.45
CA LEU A 210 -10.53 -23.91 -8.70
C LEU A 210 -10.64 -24.29 -7.23
N VAL A 211 -11.81 -24.06 -6.60
CA VAL A 211 -12.06 -24.42 -5.20
C VAL A 211 -11.88 -25.93 -4.97
N ILE A 212 -12.35 -26.76 -5.90
CA ILE A 212 -12.22 -28.22 -5.80
C ILE A 212 -10.74 -28.64 -5.87
N VAL A 213 -9.98 -28.10 -6.83
CA VAL A 213 -8.57 -28.46 -7.04
C VAL A 213 -7.70 -27.98 -5.88
N ILE A 214 -7.85 -26.73 -5.43
CA ILE A 214 -7.02 -26.19 -4.34
C ILE A 214 -7.30 -26.85 -2.98
N SER A 215 -8.46 -27.50 -2.83
CA SER A 215 -8.80 -28.29 -1.64
C SER A 215 -8.07 -29.63 -1.60
N GLN A 216 -7.39 -30.03 -2.68
CA GLN A 216 -6.68 -31.31 -2.82
C GLN A 216 -5.16 -31.08 -2.85
N PRO A 217 -4.47 -31.05 -1.70
CA PRO A 217 -3.03 -30.74 -1.64
C PRO A 217 -2.15 -31.81 -2.31
N ASP A 218 -2.66 -33.01 -2.52
CA ASP A 218 -1.93 -34.13 -3.13
C ASP A 218 -1.85 -34.04 -4.66
N VAL A 219 -2.69 -33.20 -5.29
CA VAL A 219 -2.71 -33.01 -6.75
C VAL A 219 -1.73 -31.90 -7.11
N VAL A 220 -0.47 -32.25 -7.32
CA VAL A 220 0.60 -31.29 -7.62
C VAL A 220 0.91 -31.30 -9.13
N PRO A 221 0.65 -30.20 -9.86
CA PRO A 221 0.97 -30.10 -11.29
C PRO A 221 2.46 -30.26 -11.58
N GLU A 222 2.78 -30.88 -12.71
CA GLU A 222 4.13 -31.01 -13.27
C GLU A 222 4.55 -29.71 -13.99
N ASP A 223 5.86 -29.44 -14.03
CA ASP A 223 6.53 -28.31 -14.69
C ASP A 223 6.29 -26.92 -14.04
N TYR A 224 5.85 -26.87 -12.78
CA TYR A 224 5.62 -25.61 -12.04
C TYR A 224 6.61 -25.34 -10.90
N GLY A 225 7.67 -26.13 -10.76
CA GLY A 225 8.71 -25.94 -9.73
C GLY A 225 8.26 -26.31 -8.31
N VAL A 226 7.19 -27.10 -8.18
CA VAL A 226 6.56 -27.50 -6.91
C VAL A 226 6.81 -28.97 -6.56
N GLN A 227 7.21 -29.80 -7.52
CA GLN A 227 7.51 -31.20 -7.26
C GLN A 227 8.94 -31.39 -6.73
N PRO A 228 9.16 -32.33 -5.80
CA PRO A 228 10.50 -32.64 -5.28
C PRO A 228 11.52 -32.97 -6.37
N GLU A 229 11.08 -33.60 -7.46
CA GLU A 229 11.88 -34.01 -8.60
C GLU A 229 12.41 -32.82 -9.43
N GLU A 230 11.74 -31.67 -9.35
CA GLU A 230 12.11 -30.45 -10.09
C GLU A 230 13.16 -29.61 -9.37
N TRP A 231 13.48 -29.96 -8.12
CA TRP A 231 14.43 -29.20 -7.30
C TRP A 231 15.86 -29.65 -7.54
N SER A 232 16.80 -28.71 -7.49
CA SER A 232 18.24 -28.95 -7.70
C SER A 232 18.94 -29.66 -6.53
N GLY A 233 18.25 -30.54 -5.80
CA GLY A 233 18.77 -31.34 -4.68
C GLY A 233 18.71 -30.66 -3.30
N ASP A 234 18.66 -29.33 -3.23
CA ASP A 234 18.64 -28.56 -1.96
C ASP A 234 17.23 -28.37 -1.37
N GLY A 235 16.20 -28.99 -1.96
CA GLY A 235 14.81 -28.86 -1.51
C GLY A 235 14.14 -27.55 -1.91
N TYR A 236 12.93 -27.32 -1.38
CA TYR A 236 12.19 -26.08 -1.59
C TYR A 236 12.82 -24.92 -0.79
N PRO A 237 13.12 -23.76 -1.42
CA PRO A 237 13.83 -22.67 -0.74
C PRO A 237 12.99 -22.03 0.38
N GLU A 238 13.59 -21.83 1.54
CA GLU A 238 12.96 -21.15 2.69
C GLU A 238 13.34 -19.68 2.81
N THR A 239 14.16 -19.15 1.91
CA THR A 239 14.54 -17.73 1.88
C THR A 239 14.34 -17.15 0.49
N GLU A 240 14.11 -15.84 0.41
CA GLU A 240 14.07 -15.11 -0.85
C GLU A 240 14.69 -13.71 -0.68
N THR A 241 15.47 -13.29 -1.67
CA THR A 241 16.14 -11.99 -1.65
C THR A 241 15.30 -10.94 -2.38
N ILE A 242 14.91 -9.89 -1.66
CA ILE A 242 14.18 -8.75 -2.25
C ILE A 242 15.05 -7.50 -2.28
N ARG A 243 15.00 -6.75 -3.37
CA ARG A 243 15.71 -5.46 -3.48
C ARG A 243 14.96 -4.36 -2.74
N THR A 244 15.62 -3.66 -1.83
CA THR A 244 15.05 -2.59 -0.99
C THR A 244 15.75 -1.25 -1.23
N GLY A 245 14.99 -0.16 -1.21
CA GLY A 245 15.51 1.20 -1.36
C GLY A 245 15.98 1.59 -2.77
N THR A 246 16.53 2.80 -2.87
CA THR A 246 17.13 3.38 -4.10
C THR A 246 18.53 2.84 -4.37
N ASN A 247 19.28 2.52 -3.32
CA ASN A 247 20.66 2.01 -3.43
C ASN A 247 20.74 0.50 -3.75
N GLY A 248 19.60 -0.14 -4.06
CA GLY A 248 19.56 -1.55 -4.44
C GLY A 248 19.97 -2.53 -3.34
N LYS A 249 19.85 -2.15 -2.06
CA LYS A 249 20.22 -3.01 -0.93
C LYS A 249 19.37 -4.28 -0.96
N GLU A 250 20.02 -5.43 -0.92
CA GLU A 250 19.34 -6.71 -0.88
C GLU A 250 18.95 -7.05 0.56
N LEU A 251 17.68 -7.45 0.74
CA LEU A 251 17.14 -7.90 2.00
C LEU A 251 16.75 -9.37 1.86
N LEU A 252 17.30 -10.22 2.71
CA LEU A 252 16.91 -11.62 2.82
C LEU A 252 15.63 -11.73 3.64
N VAL A 253 14.60 -12.35 3.08
CA VAL A 253 13.32 -12.61 3.75
C VAL A 253 13.19 -14.11 3.96
N VAL A 254 12.91 -14.51 5.20
CA VAL A 254 12.60 -15.90 5.55
C VAL A 254 11.13 -16.17 5.24
N LEU A 255 10.88 -17.25 4.52
CA LEU A 255 9.58 -17.74 4.09
C LEU A 255 9.49 -19.22 4.49
N PRO A 256 9.03 -19.50 5.72
CA PRO A 256 8.94 -20.86 6.25
C PRO A 256 8.16 -21.78 5.32
N ARG A 257 8.68 -22.98 5.07
CA ARG A 257 8.05 -23.94 4.17
C ARG A 257 6.61 -24.27 4.60
N THR A 258 6.36 -24.40 5.89
CA THR A 258 5.05 -24.74 6.46
C THR A 258 3.95 -23.75 6.11
N GLU A 259 4.28 -22.47 5.92
CA GLU A 259 3.32 -21.41 5.62
C GLU A 259 3.23 -21.12 4.12
N TRP A 260 4.38 -21.06 3.44
CA TRP A 260 4.46 -20.50 2.09
C TRP A 260 4.47 -21.56 0.99
N PHE A 261 4.90 -22.79 1.28
CA PHE A 261 4.88 -23.87 0.29
C PHE A 261 3.45 -24.29 -0.10
N PRO A 262 2.49 -24.44 0.84
CA PRO A 262 1.10 -24.71 0.46
C PRO A 262 0.50 -23.65 -0.46
N ARG A 263 0.86 -22.38 -0.24
CA ARG A 263 0.44 -21.26 -1.11
C ARG A 263 1.08 -21.36 -2.51
N ALA A 264 2.32 -21.84 -2.61
CA ALA A 264 2.96 -22.09 -3.90
C ALA A 264 2.26 -23.22 -4.68
N ILE A 265 1.82 -24.28 -3.98
CA ILE A 265 1.02 -25.37 -4.58
C ILE A 265 -0.32 -24.83 -5.10
N GLN A 266 -1.04 -24.05 -4.29
CA GLN A 266 -2.31 -23.43 -4.71
C GLN A 266 -2.14 -22.56 -5.95
N TRP A 267 -1.03 -21.80 -6.02
CA TRP A 267 -0.70 -21.03 -7.21
C TRP A 267 -0.47 -21.92 -8.44
N ALA A 268 0.35 -22.97 -8.30
CA ALA A 268 0.63 -23.90 -9.41
C ALA A 268 -0.65 -24.61 -9.90
N GLN A 269 -1.49 -25.07 -8.98
CA GLN A 269 -2.79 -25.68 -9.26
C GLN A 269 -3.73 -24.73 -10.01
N GLY A 270 -3.86 -23.50 -9.52
CA GLY A 270 -4.70 -22.50 -10.16
C GLY A 270 -4.20 -22.11 -11.55
N LEU A 271 -2.89 -22.02 -11.72
CA LEU A 271 -2.27 -21.66 -13.00
C LEU A 271 -2.42 -22.79 -14.03
N ASP A 272 -2.20 -24.04 -13.63
CA ASP A 272 -2.40 -25.21 -14.49
C ASP A 272 -3.86 -25.34 -14.93
N LEU A 273 -4.80 -25.22 -13.99
CA LEU A 273 -6.23 -25.22 -14.31
C LEU A 273 -6.59 -24.08 -15.27
N LEU A 274 -6.09 -22.86 -15.00
CA LEU A 274 -6.38 -21.69 -15.83
C LEU A 274 -5.90 -21.91 -17.27
N ASN A 275 -4.68 -22.41 -17.44
CA ASN A 275 -4.12 -22.67 -18.77
C ASN A 275 -4.91 -23.75 -19.51
N ARG A 276 -5.37 -24.81 -18.82
CA ARG A 276 -6.19 -25.86 -19.43
C ARG A 276 -7.55 -25.36 -19.88
N VAL A 277 -8.25 -24.63 -19.02
CA VAL A 277 -9.59 -24.10 -19.36
C VAL A 277 -9.49 -23.10 -20.51
N LEU A 278 -8.52 -22.18 -20.48
CA LEU A 278 -8.34 -21.24 -21.60
C LEU A 278 -8.00 -21.95 -22.91
N TYR A 279 -7.15 -22.98 -22.87
CA TYR A 279 -6.84 -23.77 -24.06
C TYR A 279 -8.08 -24.51 -24.61
N GLU A 280 -8.95 -25.05 -23.75
CA GLU A 280 -10.19 -25.69 -24.18
C GLU A 280 -11.17 -24.71 -24.80
N LEU A 281 -11.28 -23.49 -24.26
CA LEU A 281 -12.13 -22.42 -24.82
C LEU A 281 -11.62 -21.90 -26.16
N GLU A 282 -10.31 -21.81 -26.36
CA GLU A 282 -9.72 -21.38 -27.63
C GLU A 282 -9.89 -22.42 -28.76
N ASN A 283 -10.07 -23.70 -28.42
CA ASN A 283 -10.13 -24.81 -29.39
C ASN A 283 -11.54 -25.39 -29.62
N ASN A 284 -12.56 -24.85 -28.95
CA ASN A 284 -13.98 -25.18 -29.18
C ASN A 284 -14.69 -24.06 -29.96
#